data_AF-A0A090W4X7-F1
#
_entry.id   AF-A0A090W4X7-F1
#
_cell.length_a   1.000
_cell.length_b   1.000
_cell.length_c   1.000
_cell.angle_alpha   90.00
_cell.angle_beta   90.00
_cell.angle_gamma   90.00
#
_symmetry.space_group_name_H-M   'P 1'
#
loop_
_entity.id
_entity.type
_entity.pdbx_description
1 polymer ?
#
loop_
_entity_poly.entity_id
_entity_poly.type
_entity_poly.pdbx_seq_one_letter_code
_entity_poly.pdbx_strand_id
1 'polypeptide(L)'
;MSQVSIEQDAIEDIAGGEFERTPVPKSKLKGWKSFIGMYAGEHAAGTEFMIGPLFLTAGVSAFDLIIGLLIGNLLAVLSWRFLTAEIAIKNRLTLYFQLEKICGKKLVTGYNLANGILFCFLAGSMITVSATAVGIPFNMPMPKLTDTMPNGATWIIIVILIGAVISIIAARGYDMVTKAANLMSPIIVIAFLACGIVALNQLGVTSFSDFWNIWGEGSEPFLGK
;
A
#
# COMPACT_ATOMS: atom_id res chain seq x y z
N MET A 1 8.41 40.16 6.44
CA MET A 1 8.77 38.83 7.00
C MET A 1 9.52 39.10 8.29
N SER A 2 9.08 38.56 9.43
CA SER A 2 9.75 38.79 10.72
C SER A 2 10.93 37.82 10.89
N GLN A 3 11.91 38.16 11.73
CA GLN A 3 13.02 37.24 12.04
C GLN A 3 12.53 35.90 12.60
N VAL A 4 11.42 35.91 13.34
CA VAL A 4 10.74 34.69 13.86
C VAL A 4 10.25 33.79 12.73
N SER A 5 9.69 34.34 11.63
CA SER A 5 9.29 33.52 10.48
C SER A 5 10.48 32.86 9.77
N ILE A 6 11.65 33.52 9.77
CA ILE A 6 12.86 33.01 9.10
C ILE A 6 13.50 31.90 9.93
N GLU A 7 13.56 32.04 11.26
CA GLU A 7 14.04 30.97 12.15
C GLU A 7 13.12 29.74 12.10
N GLN A 8 11.82 29.94 11.99
CA GLN A 8 10.84 28.85 11.96
C GLN A 8 10.89 28.06 10.64
N ASP A 9 11.03 28.76 9.50
CA ASP A 9 11.26 28.15 8.19
C ASP A 9 12.62 27.42 8.15
N ALA A 10 13.66 27.98 8.76
CA ALA A 10 14.98 27.33 8.84
C ALA A 10 14.98 26.06 9.71
N ILE A 11 14.25 26.07 10.83
CA ILE A 11 14.09 24.90 11.70
C ILE A 11 13.26 23.81 11.00
N GLU A 12 12.23 24.16 10.23
CA GLU A 12 11.45 23.21 9.43
C GLU A 12 12.28 22.62 8.27
N ASP A 13 13.10 23.40 7.58
CA ASP A 13 14.02 22.90 6.56
C ASP A 13 15.10 21.97 7.18
N ILE A 14 15.55 22.24 8.41
CA ILE A 14 16.45 21.34 9.17
C ILE A 14 15.71 20.07 9.64
N ALA A 15 14.41 20.16 9.94
CA ALA A 15 13.55 19.04 10.30
C ALA A 15 12.97 18.26 9.09
N GLY A 16 13.49 18.52 7.88
CA GLY A 16 13.12 17.79 6.66
C GLY A 16 11.84 18.28 5.95
N GLY A 17 11.22 19.36 6.41
CA GLY A 17 10.09 20.01 5.72
C GLY A 17 8.78 19.21 5.74
N GLU A 18 8.60 18.30 6.71
CA GLU A 18 7.45 17.38 6.79
C GLU A 18 6.30 17.89 7.71
N PHE A 19 6.42 19.12 8.25
CA PHE A 19 5.36 19.81 9.01
C PHE A 19 4.70 18.95 10.11
N GLU A 20 5.50 18.20 10.89
CA GLU A 20 4.96 17.17 11.79
C GLU A 20 4.04 17.70 12.89
N ARG A 21 4.32 18.92 13.37
CA ARG A 21 3.63 19.56 14.49
C ARG A 21 3.02 20.93 14.13
N THR A 22 3.00 21.26 12.85
CA THR A 22 2.51 22.53 12.31
C THR A 22 1.53 22.26 11.16
N PRO A 23 0.54 23.13 10.91
CA PRO A 23 -0.30 22.99 9.73
C PRO A 23 0.51 23.16 8.45
N VAL A 24 0.30 22.27 7.46
CA VAL A 24 0.97 22.38 6.16
C VAL A 24 0.62 23.72 5.48
N PRO A 25 1.62 24.55 5.13
CA PRO A 25 1.39 25.86 4.52
C PRO A 25 0.86 25.75 3.10
N LYS A 26 0.12 26.77 2.65
CA LYS A 26 -0.52 26.78 1.31
C LYS A 26 0.48 26.60 0.16
N SER A 27 1.72 27.09 0.32
CA SER A 27 2.79 27.00 -0.68
C SER A 27 3.33 25.58 -0.88
N LYS A 28 3.11 24.67 0.09
CA LYS A 28 3.61 23.29 0.08
C LYS A 28 2.52 22.26 -0.22
N LEU A 29 1.29 22.71 -0.49
CA LEU A 29 0.20 21.84 -0.91
C LEU A 29 0.51 21.19 -2.26
N LYS A 30 0.23 19.89 -2.36
CA LYS A 30 0.44 19.12 -3.58
C LYS A 30 -0.83 19.12 -4.45
N GLY A 31 -0.63 18.99 -5.75
CA GLY A 31 -1.72 18.92 -6.72
C GLY A 31 -2.35 17.52 -6.80
N TRP A 32 -3.49 17.43 -7.49
CA TRP A 32 -4.25 16.18 -7.68
C TRP A 32 -3.44 15.04 -8.34
N LYS A 33 -2.46 15.37 -9.19
CA LYS A 33 -1.59 14.35 -9.82
C LYS A 33 -0.78 13.56 -8.79
N SER A 34 -0.24 14.23 -7.79
CA SER A 34 0.46 13.60 -6.66
C SER A 34 -0.48 12.70 -5.86
N PHE A 35 -1.74 13.12 -5.71
CA PHE A 35 -2.75 12.31 -5.03
C PHE A 35 -3.06 11.02 -5.81
N ILE A 36 -3.30 11.10 -7.13
CA ILE A 36 -3.66 9.90 -7.91
C ILE A 36 -2.56 8.86 -7.91
N GLY A 37 -1.29 9.25 -8.13
CA GLY A 37 -0.25 8.24 -8.16
C GLY A 37 0.05 7.66 -6.79
N MET A 38 -0.05 8.45 -5.71
CA MET A 38 0.03 7.92 -4.34
C MET A 38 -1.13 6.96 -4.05
N TYR A 39 -2.37 7.38 -4.33
CA TYR A 39 -3.56 6.56 -4.13
C TYR A 39 -3.47 5.25 -4.91
N ALA A 40 -3.13 5.31 -6.20
CA ALA A 40 -2.98 4.14 -7.03
C ALA A 40 -1.84 3.22 -6.55
N GLY A 41 -0.72 3.78 -6.09
CA GLY A 41 0.43 3.01 -5.62
C GLY A 41 0.19 2.32 -4.27
N GLU A 42 -0.55 2.96 -3.38
CA GLU A 42 -0.90 2.40 -2.06
C GLU A 42 -2.02 1.35 -2.15
N HIS A 43 -2.94 1.48 -3.11
CA HIS A 43 -4.08 0.55 -3.23
C HIS A 43 -3.90 -0.55 -4.29
N ALA A 44 -2.96 -0.39 -5.23
CA ALA A 44 -2.58 -1.46 -6.15
C ALA A 44 -1.35 -2.18 -5.61
N ALA A 45 -1.55 -3.10 -4.67
CA ALA A 45 -0.47 -3.88 -4.08
C ALA A 45 -0.59 -5.38 -4.40
N GLY A 46 0.55 -6.06 -4.41
CA GLY A 46 0.64 -7.49 -4.75
C GLY A 46 -0.12 -8.39 -3.76
N THR A 47 -0.36 -7.90 -2.54
CA THR A 47 -1.19 -8.59 -1.55
C THR A 47 -2.64 -8.71 -1.97
N GLU A 48 -3.23 -7.64 -2.49
CA GLU A 48 -4.60 -7.60 -3.00
C GLU A 48 -4.75 -8.54 -4.20
N PHE A 49 -3.69 -8.68 -5.01
CA PHE A 49 -3.64 -9.63 -6.12
C PHE A 49 -3.72 -11.10 -5.65
N MET A 50 -3.15 -11.41 -4.48
CA MET A 50 -3.17 -12.77 -3.91
C MET A 50 -4.41 -13.07 -3.07
N ILE A 51 -5.00 -12.06 -2.42
CA ILE A 51 -6.17 -12.23 -1.55
C ILE A 51 -7.39 -12.74 -2.32
N GLY A 52 -7.60 -12.27 -3.57
CA GLY A 52 -8.73 -12.72 -4.40
C GLY A 52 -8.76 -14.23 -4.60
N PRO A 53 -7.70 -14.82 -5.19
CA PRO A 53 -7.57 -16.28 -5.31
C PRO A 53 -7.71 -17.02 -3.98
N LEU A 54 -7.13 -16.49 -2.89
CA LEU A 54 -7.24 -17.12 -1.57
C LEU A 54 -8.70 -17.25 -1.09
N PHE A 55 -9.52 -16.22 -1.26
CA PHE A 55 -10.95 -16.29 -0.93
C PHE A 55 -11.71 -17.32 -1.78
N LEU A 56 -11.43 -17.39 -3.08
CA LEU A 56 -12.02 -18.40 -3.96
C LEU A 56 -11.61 -19.82 -3.53
N THR A 57 -10.32 -20.04 -3.23
CA THR A 57 -9.83 -21.33 -2.72
C THR A 57 -10.40 -21.70 -1.36
N ALA A 58 -10.76 -20.71 -0.54
CA ALA A 58 -11.46 -20.90 0.72
C ALA A 58 -12.97 -21.17 0.56
N GLY A 59 -13.48 -21.20 -0.68
CA GLY A 59 -14.86 -21.54 -1.00
C GLY A 59 -15.83 -20.35 -1.08
N VAL A 60 -15.33 -19.11 -1.10
CA VAL A 60 -16.17 -17.93 -1.35
C VAL A 60 -16.55 -17.87 -2.83
N SER A 61 -17.82 -17.58 -3.13
CA SER A 61 -18.25 -17.46 -4.52
C SER A 61 -17.63 -16.21 -5.19
N ALA A 62 -17.39 -16.28 -6.50
CA ALA A 62 -16.89 -15.12 -7.25
C ALA A 62 -17.85 -13.92 -7.18
N PHE A 63 -19.16 -14.18 -7.17
CA PHE A 63 -20.19 -13.16 -7.02
C PHE A 63 -20.06 -12.43 -5.67
N ASP A 64 -20.00 -13.17 -4.55
CA ASP A 64 -19.90 -12.59 -3.21
C ASP A 64 -18.61 -11.77 -3.05
N LEU A 65 -17.50 -12.28 -3.61
CA LEU A 65 -16.22 -11.60 -3.60
C LEU A 65 -16.30 -10.25 -4.32
N ILE A 66 -16.85 -10.21 -5.53
CA ILE A 66 -16.90 -8.98 -6.33
C ILE A 66 -17.91 -7.98 -5.77
N ILE A 67 -19.11 -8.41 -5.38
CA ILE A 67 -20.11 -7.53 -4.79
C ILE A 67 -19.63 -7.00 -3.44
N GLY A 68 -19.04 -7.86 -2.61
CA GLY A 68 -18.41 -7.46 -1.35
C GLY A 68 -17.30 -6.43 -1.56
N LEU A 69 -16.44 -6.64 -2.57
CA LEU A 69 -15.37 -5.70 -2.94
C LEU A 69 -15.93 -4.35 -3.41
N LEU A 70 -16.99 -4.34 -4.23
CA LEU A 70 -17.61 -3.11 -4.72
C LEU A 70 -18.26 -2.31 -3.59
N ILE A 71 -19.05 -2.96 -2.73
CA ILE A 71 -19.70 -2.32 -1.59
C ILE A 71 -18.64 -1.83 -0.59
N GLY A 72 -17.65 -2.66 -0.26
CA GLY A 72 -16.56 -2.30 0.65
C GLY A 72 -15.78 -1.08 0.17
N ASN A 73 -15.39 -1.05 -1.10
CA ASN A 73 -14.71 0.11 -1.68
C ASN A 73 -15.59 1.35 -1.71
N LEU A 74 -16.88 1.21 -2.02
CA LEU A 74 -17.81 2.34 -1.98
C LEU A 74 -17.89 2.93 -0.56
N LEU A 75 -18.06 2.08 0.46
CA LEU A 75 -18.10 2.51 1.86
C LEU A 75 -16.78 3.17 2.29
N ALA A 76 -15.64 2.63 1.87
CA ALA A 76 -14.33 3.22 2.12
C ALA A 76 -14.21 4.63 1.50
N VAL A 77 -14.59 4.79 0.23
CA VAL A 77 -14.57 6.09 -0.46
C VAL A 77 -15.51 7.09 0.22
N LEU A 78 -16.71 6.67 0.63
CA LEU A 78 -17.64 7.52 1.37
C LEU A 78 -17.05 7.98 2.71
N SER A 79 -16.42 7.06 3.46
CA SER A 79 -15.74 7.38 4.71
C SER A 79 -14.58 8.37 4.50
N TRP A 80 -13.75 8.16 3.49
CA TRP A 80 -12.67 9.09 3.18
C TRP A 80 -13.19 10.45 2.75
N ARG A 81 -14.22 10.49 1.90
CA ARG A 81 -14.79 11.74 1.40
C ARG A 81 -15.43 12.56 2.51
N PHE A 82 -16.26 11.95 3.35
CA PHE A 82 -17.11 12.68 4.30
C PHE A 82 -16.51 12.83 5.70
N LEU A 83 -15.55 11.99 6.08
CA LEU A 83 -14.91 12.06 7.40
C LEU A 83 -13.43 12.45 7.28
N THR A 84 -12.63 11.64 6.58
CA THR A 84 -11.17 11.76 6.64
C THR A 84 -10.67 13.02 5.93
N ALA A 85 -11.15 13.27 4.71
CA ALA A 85 -10.77 14.44 3.92
C ALA A 85 -11.23 15.75 4.57
N GLU A 86 -12.42 15.77 5.16
CA GLU A 86 -12.95 16.93 5.89
C GLU A 86 -12.05 17.30 7.08
N ILE A 87 -11.63 16.33 7.89
CA ILE A 87 -10.74 16.56 9.03
C ILE A 87 -9.35 16.99 8.56
N ALA A 88 -8.80 16.32 7.54
CA ALA A 88 -7.47 16.57 7.03
C ALA A 88 -7.32 17.98 6.41
N ILE A 89 -8.31 18.43 5.62
CA ILE A 89 -8.25 19.74 4.95
C ILE A 89 -8.47 20.89 5.94
N LYS A 90 -9.31 20.70 6.98
CA LYS A 90 -9.59 21.71 8.02
C LYS A 90 -8.38 21.93 8.94
N ASN A 91 -7.77 20.86 9.43
CA ASN A 91 -6.68 20.95 10.41
C ASN A 91 -5.30 21.04 9.75
N ARG A 92 -5.08 20.29 8.65
CA ARG A 92 -3.79 20.15 7.95
C ARG A 92 -2.65 19.71 8.86
N LEU A 93 -2.98 18.97 9.91
CA LEU A 93 -2.03 18.37 10.83
C LEU A 93 -1.83 16.90 10.47
N THR A 94 -0.70 16.35 10.88
CA THR A 94 -0.49 14.90 10.83
C THR A 94 -1.53 14.18 11.69
N LEU A 95 -1.88 12.96 11.31
CA LEU A 95 -2.84 12.13 12.07
C LEU A 95 -2.44 12.00 13.54
N TYR A 96 -1.16 11.72 13.78
CA TYR A 96 -0.62 11.52 15.13
C TYR A 96 -0.67 12.79 15.97
N PHE A 97 -0.36 13.95 15.38
CA PHE A 97 -0.43 15.22 16.12
C PHE A 97 -1.88 15.67 16.38
N GLN A 98 -2.80 15.41 15.44
CA GLN A 98 -4.22 15.62 15.67
C GLN A 98 -4.73 14.74 16.82
N LEU A 99 -4.35 13.45 16.86
CA LEU A 99 -4.66 12.55 17.96
C LEU A 99 -4.04 13.03 19.27
N GLU A 100 -2.82 13.57 19.25
CA GLU A 100 -2.14 14.08 20.45
C GLU A 100 -2.94 15.24 21.06
N LYS A 101 -3.51 16.11 20.23
CA LYS A 101 -4.35 17.23 20.67
C LYS A 101 -5.67 16.78 21.30
N ILE A 102 -6.22 15.65 20.86
CA ILE A 102 -7.52 15.14 21.34
C ILE A 102 -7.34 14.26 22.59
N CYS A 103 -6.41 13.30 22.53
CA CYS A 103 -6.26 12.25 23.55
C CYS A 103 -5.11 12.50 24.54
N GLY A 104 -4.23 13.46 24.25
CA GLY A 104 -3.05 13.77 25.06
C GLY A 104 -1.83 12.90 24.74
N LYS A 105 -0.65 13.39 25.14
CA LYS A 105 0.67 12.82 24.80
C LYS A 105 0.88 11.38 25.23
N LYS A 106 0.43 11.01 26.44
CA LYS A 106 0.69 9.68 27.02
C LYS A 106 -0.01 8.57 26.22
N LEU A 107 -1.27 8.79 25.83
CA LEU A 107 -2.05 7.80 25.08
C LEU A 107 -1.50 7.66 23.66
N VAL A 108 -1.18 8.78 23.00
CA VAL A 108 -0.62 8.76 21.65
C VAL A 108 0.77 8.12 21.60
N THR A 109 1.59 8.26 22.65
CA THR A 109 2.89 7.57 22.70
C THR A 109 2.71 6.05 22.66
N GLY A 110 1.76 5.51 23.44
CA GLY A 110 1.44 4.07 23.39
C GLY A 110 0.88 3.63 22.04
N TYR A 111 -0.04 4.42 21.48
CA TYR A 111 -0.61 4.17 20.16
C TYR A 111 0.45 4.19 19.04
N ASN A 112 1.35 5.17 19.04
CA ASN A 112 2.43 5.29 18.06
C ASN A 112 3.44 4.15 18.18
N LEU A 113 3.75 3.71 19.41
CA LEU A 113 4.61 2.55 19.62
C LEU A 113 3.98 1.27 19.04
N ALA A 114 2.71 1.02 19.34
CA ALA A 114 1.98 -0.14 18.82
C ALA A 114 1.91 -0.10 17.28
N ASN A 115 1.59 1.05 16.70
CA ASN A 115 1.58 1.23 15.24
C ASN A 115 2.97 1.06 14.63
N GLY A 116 4.02 1.59 15.25
CA GLY A 116 5.39 1.41 14.77
C GLY A 116 5.77 -0.05 14.69
N ILE A 117 5.45 -0.84 15.72
CA ILE A 117 5.69 -2.29 15.72
C ILE A 117 4.88 -2.97 14.60
N LEU A 118 3.59 -2.64 14.47
CA LEU A 118 2.72 -3.21 13.44
C LEU A 118 3.24 -2.90 12.02
N PHE A 119 3.63 -1.65 11.76
CA PHE A 119 4.18 -1.24 10.47
C PHE A 119 5.54 -1.87 10.19
N CYS A 120 6.36 -2.16 11.20
CA CYS A 120 7.60 -2.92 11.01
C CYS A 120 7.30 -4.34 10.51
N PHE A 121 6.31 -5.03 11.08
CA PHE A 121 5.92 -6.36 10.60
C PHE A 121 5.33 -6.30 9.18
N LEU A 122 4.48 -5.32 8.90
CA LEU A 122 3.91 -5.11 7.57
C LEU A 122 4.99 -4.79 6.54
N ALA A 123 5.92 -3.89 6.85
CA ALA A 123 7.05 -3.58 5.96
C ALA A 123 7.93 -4.81 5.72
N GLY A 124 8.23 -5.59 6.77
CA GLY A 124 9.02 -6.82 6.66
C GLY A 124 8.35 -7.88 5.77
N SER A 125 7.03 -8.06 5.89
CA SER A 125 6.29 -8.98 5.02
C SER A 125 6.27 -8.49 3.57
N MET A 126 6.07 -7.18 3.32
CA MET A 126 6.09 -6.61 1.97
C MET A 126 7.48 -6.69 1.30
N ILE A 127 8.56 -6.49 2.06
CA ILE A 127 9.93 -6.69 1.55
C ILE A 127 10.15 -8.16 1.18
N THR A 128 9.65 -9.09 2.00
CA THR A 128 9.75 -10.54 1.73
C THR A 128 9.00 -10.92 0.46
N VAL A 129 7.77 -10.43 0.27
CA VAL A 129 6.99 -10.64 -0.96
C VAL A 129 7.70 -10.03 -2.18
N SER A 130 8.34 -8.87 -2.02
CA SER A 130 9.13 -8.26 -3.10
C SER A 130 10.38 -9.09 -3.43
N ALA A 131 11.03 -9.68 -2.42
CA ALA A 131 12.21 -10.52 -2.57
C ALA A 131 11.90 -11.84 -3.30
N THR A 132 10.72 -12.44 -3.10
CA THR A 132 10.33 -13.63 -3.89
C THR A 132 10.21 -13.28 -5.37
N ALA A 133 9.60 -12.14 -5.71
CA ALA A 133 9.48 -11.68 -7.09
C ALA A 133 10.85 -11.41 -7.75
N VAL A 134 11.74 -10.71 -7.05
CA VAL A 134 13.11 -10.42 -7.53
C VAL A 134 13.98 -11.67 -7.57
N GLY A 135 13.69 -12.68 -6.76
CA GLY A 135 14.48 -13.91 -6.65
C GLY A 135 14.26 -14.93 -7.76
N ILE A 136 13.14 -14.86 -8.50
CA ILE A 136 12.79 -15.79 -9.58
C ILE A 136 13.92 -15.90 -10.64
N PRO A 137 14.48 -14.79 -11.17
CA PRO A 137 15.57 -14.84 -12.16
C PRO A 137 16.88 -15.42 -11.63
N PHE A 138 17.09 -15.43 -10.31
CA PHE A 138 18.31 -15.94 -9.67
C PHE A 138 18.22 -17.42 -9.31
N ASN A 139 17.11 -18.09 -9.65
CA ASN A 139 16.83 -19.49 -9.32
C ASN A 139 17.05 -19.80 -7.83
N MET A 140 16.70 -18.85 -6.99
CA MET A 140 16.89 -18.91 -5.54
C MET A 140 15.82 -19.81 -4.89
N PRO A 141 16.18 -20.61 -3.85
CA PRO A 141 15.19 -21.36 -3.09
C PRO A 141 14.16 -20.42 -2.44
N MET A 142 12.89 -20.57 -2.80
CA MET A 142 11.81 -19.75 -2.26
C MET A 142 11.42 -20.19 -0.85
N PRO A 143 11.11 -19.24 0.07
CA PRO A 143 10.59 -19.53 1.40
C PRO A 143 9.22 -20.19 1.31
N LYS A 144 9.06 -21.30 2.03
CA LYS A 144 7.77 -21.93 2.27
C LYS A 144 7.10 -21.27 3.46
N LEU A 145 5.77 -21.38 3.53
CA LEU A 145 4.99 -20.88 4.68
C LEU A 145 5.36 -21.57 6.00
N THR A 146 6.00 -22.75 5.93
CA THR A 146 6.50 -23.51 7.10
C THR A 146 7.88 -23.07 7.56
N ASP A 147 8.60 -22.30 6.75
CA ASP A 147 9.99 -21.95 7.03
C ASP A 147 10.02 -20.77 8.02
N THR A 148 10.71 -20.96 9.14
CA THR A 148 10.86 -19.94 10.20
C THR A 148 12.18 -19.18 10.12
N MET A 149 13.07 -19.59 9.21
CA MET A 149 14.41 -19.04 9.01
C MET A 149 14.67 -18.77 7.52
N PRO A 150 15.61 -17.87 7.17
CA PRO A 150 16.00 -17.62 5.79
C PRO A 150 16.52 -18.89 5.08
N ASN A 151 16.11 -19.08 3.82
CA ASN A 151 16.44 -20.27 3.03
C ASN A 151 17.86 -20.28 2.42
N GLY A 152 18.65 -19.21 2.61
CA GLY A 152 20.04 -19.16 2.18
C GLY A 152 20.61 -17.75 2.17
N ALA A 153 21.92 -17.65 1.89
CA ALA A 153 22.63 -16.37 1.85
C ALA A 153 22.10 -15.43 0.75
N THR A 154 21.76 -15.97 -0.42
CA THR A 154 21.19 -15.20 -1.55
C THR A 154 19.88 -14.51 -1.15
N TRP A 155 19.01 -15.21 -0.43
CA TRP A 155 17.75 -14.65 0.09
C TRP A 155 18.00 -13.46 1.02
N ILE A 156 18.90 -13.65 1.99
CA ILE A 156 19.24 -12.60 2.97
C ILE A 156 19.78 -11.37 2.26
N ILE A 157 20.70 -11.55 1.30
CA ILE A 157 21.30 -10.45 0.55
C ILE A 157 20.23 -9.69 -0.24
N ILE A 158 19.34 -10.38 -0.96
CA ILE A 158 18.26 -9.74 -1.73
C ILE A 158 17.32 -8.95 -0.82
N VAL A 159 16.88 -9.54 0.29
CA VAL A 159 16.00 -8.88 1.28
C VAL A 159 16.65 -7.61 1.83
N ILE A 160 17.94 -7.68 2.21
CA ILE A 160 18.68 -6.51 2.71
C ILE A 160 18.80 -5.43 1.64
N LEU A 161 19.11 -5.80 0.39
CA LEU A 161 19.24 -4.84 -0.71
C LEU A 161 17.91 -4.15 -1.01
N ILE A 162 16.80 -4.89 -1.09
CA ILE A 162 15.46 -4.34 -1.31
C ILE A 162 15.07 -3.42 -0.16
N GLY A 163 15.25 -3.88 1.08
CA GLY A 163 14.98 -3.08 2.27
C GLY A 163 15.78 -1.78 2.27
N ALA A 164 17.08 -1.84 1.94
CA ALA A 164 17.94 -0.67 1.85
C ALA A 164 17.46 0.34 0.79
N VAL A 165 17.08 -0.13 -0.40
CA VAL A 165 16.54 0.73 -1.47
C VAL A 165 15.26 1.44 -0.99
N ILE A 166 14.34 0.71 -0.38
CA ILE A 166 13.08 1.28 0.15
C ILE A 166 13.37 2.30 1.25
N SER A 167 14.26 1.97 2.21
CA SER A 167 14.65 2.88 3.28
C SER A 167 15.32 4.15 2.76
N ILE A 168 16.15 4.07 1.71
CA ILE A 168 16.76 5.25 1.08
C ILE A 168 15.70 6.13 0.41
N ILE A 169 14.71 5.54 -0.26
CA ILE A 169 13.60 6.29 -0.86
C ILE A 169 12.78 6.98 0.23
N ALA A 170 12.43 6.27 1.30
CA ALA A 170 11.66 6.81 2.42
C ALA A 170 12.42 7.93 3.16
N ALA A 171 13.73 7.77 3.38
CA ALA A 171 14.56 8.77 4.05
C ALA A 171 14.68 10.09 3.27
N ARG A 172 14.37 10.10 1.96
CA ARG A 172 14.33 11.31 1.12
C ARG A 172 13.01 12.09 1.22
N GLY A 173 12.09 11.67 2.10
CA GLY A 173 10.85 12.37 2.40
C GLY A 173 9.73 12.13 1.39
N TYR A 174 8.58 12.75 1.67
CA TYR A 174 7.32 12.52 0.98
C TYR A 174 7.40 12.77 -0.54
N ASP A 175 8.18 13.76 -0.95
CA ASP A 175 8.34 14.12 -2.36
C ASP A 175 9.01 13.02 -3.20
N MET A 176 9.98 12.31 -2.62
CA MET A 176 10.62 11.20 -3.31
C MET A 176 9.68 10.00 -3.41
N VAL A 177 8.96 9.68 -2.32
CA VAL A 177 7.95 8.61 -2.29
C VAL A 177 6.87 8.87 -3.33
N THR A 178 6.34 10.10 -3.39
CA THR A 178 5.34 10.48 -4.39
C THR A 178 5.83 10.33 -5.83
N LYS A 179 7.09 10.69 -6.10
CA LYS A 179 7.68 10.53 -7.43
C LYS A 179 7.80 9.05 -7.82
N ALA A 180 8.26 8.22 -6.89
CA ALA A 180 8.36 6.78 -7.11
C ALA A 180 6.98 6.15 -7.36
N ALA A 181 5.97 6.49 -6.54
CA ALA A 181 4.60 6.04 -6.71
C ALA A 181 4.03 6.48 -8.08
N ASN A 182 4.14 7.76 -8.44
CA ASN A 182 3.67 8.27 -9.73
C ASN A 182 4.30 7.54 -10.94
N LEU A 183 5.56 7.11 -10.82
CA LEU A 183 6.25 6.36 -11.87
C LEU A 183 5.77 4.90 -11.95
N MET A 184 5.60 4.25 -10.78
CA MET A 184 5.27 2.83 -10.71
C MET A 184 3.79 2.54 -10.90
N SER A 185 2.89 3.42 -10.46
CA SER A 185 1.44 3.19 -10.49
C SER A 185 0.91 2.83 -11.89
N PRO A 186 1.29 3.51 -13.00
CA PRO A 186 0.88 3.10 -14.35
C PRO A 186 1.37 1.70 -14.73
N ILE A 187 2.60 1.35 -14.34
CA ILE A 187 3.21 0.05 -14.62
C ILE A 187 2.44 -1.05 -13.90
N ILE A 188 2.12 -0.85 -12.62
CA ILE A 188 1.37 -1.80 -11.81
C ILE A 188 -0.03 -2.01 -12.40
N VAL A 189 -0.73 -0.95 -12.77
CA VAL A 189 -2.07 -1.06 -13.38
C VAL A 189 -2.02 -1.86 -14.69
N ILE A 190 -1.04 -1.59 -15.56
CA ILE A 190 -0.87 -2.36 -16.81
C ILE A 190 -0.55 -3.82 -16.51
N ALA A 191 0.31 -4.10 -15.52
CA ALA A 191 0.64 -5.45 -15.12
C ALA A 191 -0.60 -6.21 -14.59
N PHE A 192 -1.43 -5.57 -13.77
CA PHE A 192 -2.68 -6.16 -13.27
C PHE A 192 -3.66 -6.48 -14.41
N LEU A 193 -3.81 -5.57 -15.37
CA LEU A 193 -4.64 -5.81 -16.55
C LEU A 193 -4.11 -6.98 -17.39
N ALA A 194 -2.80 -7.03 -17.63
CA ALA A 194 -2.17 -8.12 -18.36
C ALA A 194 -2.36 -9.47 -17.65
N CYS A 195 -2.14 -9.53 -16.34
CA CYS A 195 -2.40 -10.72 -15.53
C CYS A 195 -3.87 -11.13 -15.57
N GLY A 196 -4.81 -10.18 -15.51
CA GLY A 196 -6.23 -10.44 -15.64
C GLY A 196 -6.61 -11.06 -16.98
N ILE A 197 -6.05 -10.55 -18.09
CA ILE A 197 -6.26 -11.12 -19.44
C ILE A 197 -5.70 -12.54 -19.52
N VAL A 198 -4.51 -12.78 -18.97
CA VAL A 198 -3.92 -14.13 -18.93
C VAL A 198 -4.78 -15.08 -18.09
N ALA A 199 -5.28 -14.64 -16.94
CA ALA A 199 -6.16 -15.42 -16.08
C ALA A 199 -7.48 -15.78 -16.79
N LEU A 200 -8.12 -14.82 -17.49
CA LEU A 200 -9.34 -15.08 -18.27
C LEU A 200 -9.11 -16.15 -19.35
N ASN A 201 -7.97 -16.11 -20.04
CA ASN A 201 -7.61 -17.15 -21.01
C ASN A 201 -7.42 -18.52 -20.35
N GLN A 202 -6.79 -18.58 -19.17
CA GLN A 202 -6.63 -19.82 -18.41
C GLN A 202 -7.96 -20.38 -17.90
N LEU A 203 -8.94 -19.51 -17.63
CA LEU A 203 -10.30 -19.88 -17.27
C LEU A 203 -11.17 -20.30 -18.47
N GLY A 204 -10.63 -20.27 -19.69
CA GLY A 204 -11.37 -20.64 -20.90
C GLY A 204 -12.45 -19.64 -21.31
N VAL A 205 -12.38 -18.39 -20.83
CA VAL A 205 -13.34 -17.34 -21.18
C VAL A 205 -13.05 -16.84 -22.58
N THR A 206 -13.85 -17.28 -23.55
CA THR A 206 -13.71 -16.86 -24.96
C THR A 206 -14.79 -15.86 -25.38
N SER A 207 -15.85 -15.73 -24.59
CA SER A 207 -16.97 -14.82 -24.84
C SER A 207 -17.46 -14.12 -23.57
N PHE A 208 -18.21 -13.02 -23.74
CA PHE A 208 -18.87 -12.32 -22.64
C PHE A 208 -19.90 -13.19 -21.92
N SER A 209 -20.48 -14.17 -22.63
CA SER A 209 -21.38 -15.16 -22.04
C SER A 209 -20.63 -16.10 -21.09
N ASP A 210 -19.45 -16.60 -21.49
CA ASP A 210 -18.59 -17.43 -20.62
C ASP A 210 -18.15 -16.64 -19.39
N PHE A 211 -17.82 -15.36 -19.59
CA PHE A 211 -17.47 -14.46 -18.49
C PHE A 211 -18.61 -14.37 -17.47
N TRP A 212 -19.86 -14.24 -17.91
CA TRP A 212 -21.03 -14.17 -17.02
C TRP A 212 -21.36 -15.51 -16.38
N ASN A 213 -21.14 -16.62 -17.09
CA ASN A 213 -21.39 -17.97 -16.58
C ASN A 213 -20.47 -18.33 -15.40
N ILE A 214 -19.26 -17.75 -15.32
CA ILE A 214 -18.37 -17.87 -14.15
C ILE A 214 -19.02 -17.33 -12.87
N TRP A 215 -20.01 -16.44 -12.97
CA TRP A 215 -20.67 -15.82 -11.81
C TRP A 215 -21.85 -16.64 -11.29
N GLY A 216 -22.38 -17.59 -12.09
CA GLY A 216 -23.64 -18.28 -11.82
C GLY A 216 -23.52 -19.60 -11.05
N GLU A 217 -22.43 -20.34 -11.26
CA GLU A 217 -22.15 -21.57 -10.53
C GLU A 217 -20.81 -21.43 -9.82
N GLY A 218 -20.81 -21.55 -8.49
CA GLY A 218 -19.60 -21.74 -7.70
C GLY A 218 -18.91 -22.99 -8.20
N SER A 219 -17.97 -22.82 -9.13
CA SER A 219 -17.12 -23.89 -9.59
C SER A 219 -16.30 -24.43 -8.41
N GLU A 220 -15.96 -25.72 -8.49
CA GLU A 220 -15.16 -26.39 -7.47
C GLU A 220 -13.93 -25.54 -7.10
N PRO A 221 -13.59 -25.42 -5.80
CA PRO A 221 -12.45 -24.62 -5.37
C PRO A 221 -11.22 -25.00 -6.20
N PHE A 222 -10.48 -23.99 -6.67
CA PHE A 222 -9.24 -24.18 -7.42
C PHE A 222 -8.37 -25.22 -6.70
N LEU A 223 -8.27 -26.41 -7.28
CA LEU A 223 -7.33 -27.44 -6.84
C LEU A 223 -5.94 -26.95 -7.25
N GLY A 224 -5.30 -26.20 -6.33
CA GLY A 224 -3.90 -25.87 -6.44
C GLY A 224 -3.10 -27.16 -6.63
N LYS A 225 -2.48 -27.29 -7.81
CA LYS A 225 -1.35 -28.20 -7.99
C LYS A 225 -0.08 -27.50 -7.54
#